data_AF-A0A3B8LUB0-F1
#
_entry.id   AF-A0A3B8LUB0-F1
#
_cell.length_a   1.000
_cell.length_b   1.000
_cell.length_c   1.000
_cell.angle_alpha   90.00
_cell.angle_beta   90.00
_cell.angle_gamma   90.00
#
_symmetry.space_group_name_H-M   'P 1'
#
loop_
_entity.id
_entity.type
_entity.pdbx_description
1 polymer ?
#
loop_
_entity_poly.entity_id
_entity_poly.type
_entity_poly.pdbx_seq_one_letter_code
_entity_poly.pdbx_strand_id
1 'polypeptide(L)'
;MKNNEIIQKLTRLYYMELYDGYTVKHLLLALVALFVLIWLFRFVWTFLKSKEVDYRHHVQCKNCGWSGTVEFEMKRCPRCGHQSFQKGK
;
A
#
# COMPACT_ATOMS: atom_id res chain seq x y z
N MET A 1 43.58 -18.28 -13.10
CA MET A 1 44.34 -17.90 -11.89
C MET A 1 43.93 -16.54 -11.28
N LYS A 2 43.65 -15.49 -12.07
CA LYS A 2 43.24 -14.15 -11.55
C LYS A 2 41.99 -14.12 -10.64
N ASN A 3 40.99 -14.98 -10.87
CA ASN A 3 39.78 -15.01 -10.04
C ASN A 3 40.04 -15.36 -8.56
N ASN A 4 41.03 -16.22 -8.29
CA ASN A 4 41.29 -16.67 -6.92
C ASN A 4 41.90 -15.54 -6.06
N GLU A 5 42.72 -14.68 -6.66
CA GLU A 5 43.28 -13.50 -5.97
C GLU A 5 42.21 -12.46 -5.63
N ILE A 6 41.24 -12.26 -6.54
CA ILE A 6 40.12 -11.33 -6.33
C ILE A 6 39.23 -11.84 -5.18
N ILE A 7 38.91 -13.13 -5.17
CA ILE A 7 38.08 -13.74 -4.12
C ILE A 7 38.77 -13.63 -2.75
N GLN A 8 40.08 -13.85 -2.67
CA GLN A 8 40.82 -13.69 -1.41
C GLN A 8 40.84 -12.24 -0.90
N LYS A 9 41.03 -11.27 -1.79
CA LYS A 9 40.96 -9.84 -1.42
C LYS A 9 39.57 -9.44 -0.94
N LEU A 10 38.51 -9.92 -1.60
CA LEU A 10 37.13 -9.68 -1.21
C LEU A 10 36.79 -10.32 0.15
N THR A 11 37.32 -11.51 0.41
CA THR A 11 37.09 -12.21 1.69
C THR A 11 37.74 -11.43 2.85
N ARG A 12 38.95 -10.89 2.66
CA ARG A 12 39.57 -10.00 3.67
C ARG A 12 38.75 -8.74 3.92
N LEU A 13 38.23 -8.11 2.88
CA LEU A 13 37.39 -6.92 3.01
C LEU A 13 36.07 -7.23 3.73
N TYR A 14 35.48 -8.39 3.48
CA TYR A 14 34.20 -8.79 4.06
C TYR A 14 34.25 -8.98 5.59
N TYR A 15 35.37 -9.49 6.11
CA TYR A 15 35.60 -9.68 7.55
C TYR A 15 36.39 -8.54 8.19
N MET A 16 36.62 -7.44 7.47
CA MET A 16 37.28 -6.28 8.05
C MET A 16 36.36 -5.66 9.10
N GLU A 17 36.87 -5.52 10.31
CA GLU A 17 36.20 -4.83 11.41
C GLU A 17 36.28 -3.32 11.15
N LEU A 18 35.12 -2.67 11.18
CA LEU A 18 34.99 -1.23 10.96
C LEU A 18 34.95 -0.48 12.30
N TYR A 19 34.23 -1.01 13.29
CA TYR A 19 34.07 -0.39 14.60
C TYR A 19 33.52 -1.40 15.61
N ASP A 20 34.16 -1.56 16.78
CA ASP A 20 33.67 -2.28 17.97
C ASP A 20 32.88 -3.59 17.68
N GLY A 21 33.51 -4.53 16.97
CA GLY A 21 32.91 -5.82 16.61
C GLY A 21 31.96 -5.82 15.41
N TYR A 22 31.66 -4.66 14.81
CA TYR A 22 30.91 -4.57 13.57
C TYR A 22 31.84 -4.73 12.36
N THR A 23 31.64 -5.82 11.62
CA THR A 23 32.29 -6.09 10.33
C THR A 23 31.50 -5.52 9.15
N VAL A 24 32.16 -5.37 8.01
CA VAL A 24 31.55 -4.96 6.71
C VAL A 24 30.34 -5.84 6.36
N LYS A 25 30.37 -7.13 6.71
CA LYS A 25 29.22 -8.04 6.61
C LYS A 25 27.97 -7.51 7.31
N HIS A 26 28.09 -7.01 8.54
CA HIS A 26 26.93 -6.51 9.29
C HIS A 26 26.34 -5.26 8.65
N LEU A 27 27.18 -4.38 8.10
CA LEU A 27 26.73 -3.21 7.35
C LEU A 27 25.98 -3.60 6.06
N LEU A 28 26.53 -4.55 5.29
CA LEU A 28 25.88 -5.10 4.10
C LEU A 28 24.53 -5.74 4.43
N LEU A 29 24.47 -6.51 5.52
CA LEU A 29 23.24 -7.16 5.96
C LEU A 29 22.17 -6.12 6.34
N ALA A 30 22.56 -5.07 7.06
CA ALA A 30 21.67 -3.98 7.43
C ALA A 30 21.13 -3.24 6.19
N LEU A 31 21.98 -2.96 5.21
CA LEU A 31 21.58 -2.34 3.95
C LEU A 31 20.59 -3.20 3.16
N VAL A 32 20.86 -4.50 3.04
CA VAL A 32 19.96 -5.45 2.36
C VAL A 32 18.61 -5.52 3.09
N ALA A 33 18.63 -5.63 4.42
CA ALA A 33 17.39 -5.66 5.22
C ALA A 33 16.56 -4.38 5.04
N LEU A 34 17.22 -3.22 5.05
CA LEU A 34 16.56 -1.92 4.84
C LEU A 34 15.96 -1.82 3.44
N PHE A 35 16.68 -2.30 2.42
CA PHE A 35 16.18 -2.32 1.05
C PHE A 35 14.93 -3.21 0.89
N VAL A 36 14.95 -4.41 1.50
CA VAL A 36 13.79 -5.33 1.50
C VAL A 36 12.59 -4.69 2.19
N LEU A 37 12.78 -4.03 3.34
CA LEU A 37 11.71 -3.34 4.06
C LEU A 37 11.08 -2.21 3.22
N ILE A 38 11.91 -1.38 2.57
CA ILE A 38 11.41 -0.31 1.70
C ILE A 38 10.64 -0.90 0.52
N TRP A 39 11.14 -1.99 -0.08
CA TRP A 39 10.49 -2.65 -1.20
C TRP A 39 9.11 -3.20 -0.82
N LEU A 40 9.02 -3.90 0.32
CA LEU A 40 7.75 -4.39 0.86
C LEU A 40 6.78 -3.24 1.17
N PHE A 41 7.27 -2.16 1.79
CA PHE A 41 6.45 -1.00 2.09
C PHE A 41 5.86 -0.38 0.83
N ARG A 42 6.67 -0.19 -0.23
CA ARG A 42 6.19 0.33 -1.52
C ARG A 42 5.18 -0.62 -2.15
N PHE A 43 5.43 -1.91 -2.11
CA PHE A 43 4.51 -2.92 -2.64
C PHE A 43 3.15 -2.84 -1.94
N VAL A 44 3.14 -2.87 -0.61
CA VAL A 44 1.91 -2.74 0.18
C VAL A 44 1.18 -1.43 -0.11
N TRP A 45 1.91 -0.31 -0.21
CA TRP A 45 1.33 1.00 -0.51
C TRP A 45 0.66 1.03 -1.90
N THR A 46 1.30 0.43 -2.90
CA THR A 46 0.72 0.32 -4.25
C THR A 46 -0.56 -0.51 -4.25
N PHE A 47 -0.62 -1.59 -3.47
CA PHE A 47 -1.84 -2.39 -3.34
C PHE A 47 -2.95 -1.70 -2.54
N LEU A 48 -2.61 -0.97 -1.48
CA LEU A 48 -3.61 -0.25 -0.66
C LEU A 48 -4.27 0.91 -1.42
N LYS A 49 -3.52 1.60 -2.29
CA LYS A 49 -4.03 2.77 -3.03
C LYS A 49 -5.08 2.41 -4.10
N SER A 50 -5.30 1.12 -4.36
CA SER A 50 -6.26 0.65 -5.37
C SER A 50 -7.72 0.54 -4.88
N LYS A 51 -8.06 1.01 -3.67
CA LYS A 51 -9.42 0.93 -3.14
C LYS A 51 -9.97 2.28 -2.65
N GLU A 52 -9.91 3.30 -3.49
CA GLU A 52 -10.99 4.30 -3.47
C GLU A 52 -12.19 3.66 -4.16
N VAL A 53 -12.89 2.79 -3.43
CA VAL A 53 -14.19 2.29 -3.88
C VAL A 53 -15.11 3.50 -3.81
N ASP A 54 -15.48 4.05 -4.96
CA ASP A 54 -16.43 5.16 -5.03
C ASP A 54 -17.81 4.62 -4.61
N TYR A 55 -18.14 4.76 -3.32
CA TYR A 55 -19.42 4.33 -2.73
C TYR A 55 -20.59 5.25 -3.14
N ARG A 56 -20.33 6.24 -4.00
CA ARG A 56 -21.35 7.15 -4.49
C ARG A 56 -22.28 6.41 -5.44
N HIS A 57 -23.52 6.25 -5.02
CA HIS A 57 -24.56 5.66 -5.84
C HIS A 57 -25.66 6.69 -6.08
N HIS A 58 -26.13 6.78 -7.32
CA HIS A 58 -27.26 7.63 -7.65
C HIS A 58 -28.55 6.93 -7.22
N VAL A 59 -29.35 7.60 -6.39
CA VAL A 59 -30.61 7.06 -5.89
C VAL A 59 -31.75 7.97 -6.28
N GLN A 60 -32.90 7.35 -6.59
CA GLN A 60 -34.14 8.07 -6.89
C GLN A 60 -35.28 7.54 -6.01
N CYS A 61 -36.04 8.44 -5.39
CA CYS A 61 -37.19 8.11 -4.58
C CYS A 61 -38.39 7.71 -5.47
N LYS A 62 -39.00 6.56 -5.18
CA LYS A 62 -40.19 6.09 -5.91
C LYS A 62 -41.43 6.96 -5.70
N ASN A 63 -41.51 7.63 -4.55
CA ASN A 63 -42.73 8.33 -4.13
C ASN A 63 -42.82 9.77 -4.66
N CYS A 64 -41.75 10.56 -4.48
CA CYS A 64 -41.74 11.98 -4.82
C CYS A 64 -40.80 12.34 -5.98
N GLY A 65 -40.18 11.35 -6.63
CA GLY A 65 -39.28 11.54 -7.78
C GLY A 65 -37.95 12.22 -7.46
N TRP A 66 -37.65 12.50 -6.18
CA TRP A 66 -36.39 13.11 -5.78
C TRP A 66 -35.20 12.22 -6.18
N SER A 67 -34.17 12.79 -6.78
CA SER A 67 -32.92 12.11 -7.13
C SER A 67 -31.71 12.82 -6.53
N GLY A 68 -30.67 12.06 -6.20
CA GLY A 68 -29.45 12.58 -5.63
C GLY A 68 -28.34 11.53 -5.56
N THR A 69 -27.10 11.98 -5.49
CA THR A 69 -25.95 11.11 -5.30
C THR A 69 -25.67 10.97 -3.81
N VAL A 70 -25.62 9.73 -3.31
CA VAL A 70 -25.45 9.45 -1.88
C VAL A 70 -24.25 8.53 -1.69
N GLU A 71 -23.42 8.84 -0.69
CA GLU A 71 -22.27 8.01 -0.31
C GLU A 71 -22.69 6.80 0.55
N PHE A 72 -23.91 6.83 1.11
CA PHE A 72 -24.44 5.80 2.00
C PHE A 72 -25.89 5.47 1.65
N GLU A 73 -26.32 4.24 1.93
CA GLU A 73 -27.73 3.84 1.79
C GLU A 73 -28.63 4.72 2.67
N MET A 74 -29.38 5.64 2.03
CA MET A 74 -30.36 6.46 2.73
C MET A 74 -31.56 5.61 3.17
N LYS A 75 -31.90 5.64 4.46
CA LYS A 75 -33.08 4.92 5.00
C LYS A 75 -34.41 5.62 4.70
N ARG A 76 -34.42 6.95 4.52
CA ARG A 76 -35.64 7.76 4.28
C ARG A 76 -35.36 8.88 3.30
N CYS A 77 -36.31 9.16 2.42
CA CYS A 77 -36.22 10.27 1.48
C CYS A 77 -36.28 11.60 2.24
N PRO A 78 -35.36 12.56 1.99
CA PRO A 78 -35.35 13.85 2.68
C PRO A 78 -36.57 14.72 2.34
N ARG A 79 -37.23 14.44 1.21
CA ARG A 79 -38.37 15.25 0.73
C ARG A 79 -39.72 14.72 1.18
N CYS A 80 -39.90 13.40 1.25
CA CYS A 80 -41.20 12.78 1.55
C CYS A 80 -41.17 11.78 2.72
N GLY A 81 -40.01 11.53 3.33
CA GLY A 81 -39.85 10.60 4.45
C GLY A 81 -39.99 9.11 4.10
N HIS A 82 -40.33 8.78 2.86
CA HIS A 82 -40.58 7.41 2.42
C HIS A 82 -39.29 6.59 2.27
N GLN A 83 -39.36 5.27 2.50
CA GLN A 83 -38.17 4.39 2.54
C GLN A 83 -37.90 3.68 1.21
N SER A 84 -38.59 4.05 0.13
CA SER A 84 -38.50 3.37 -1.16
C SER A 84 -37.60 4.13 -2.15
N PHE A 85 -36.42 3.57 -2.40
CA PHE A 85 -35.45 4.07 -3.38
C PHE A 85 -35.28 3.09 -4.56
N GLN A 86 -34.90 3.61 -5.71
CA GLN A 86 -34.42 2.85 -6.87
C GLN A 86 -32.99 3.29 -7.17
N LYS A 87 -32.17 2.37 -7.68
CA LYS A 87 -30.90 2.75 -8.32
C LYS A 87 -31.24 3.58 -9.55
N GLY A 88 -30.77 4.83 -9.58
CA GLY A 88 -30.82 5.65 -10.78
C GLY A 88 -29.93 5.02 -11.84
N LYS A 89 -30.42 4.93 -13.09
CA LYS A 89 -29.62 4.51 -14.24
C LYS A 89 -28.60 5.59 -14.59
#